data_AF-A0A835Y7G2-F1
#
_entry.id   AF-A0A835Y7G2-F1
#
_cell.length_a   1.000
_cell.length_b   1.000
_cell.length_c   1.000
_cell.angle_alpha   90.00
_cell.angle_beta   90.00
_cell.angle_gamma   90.00
#
_symmetry.space_group_name_H-M   'P 1'
#
loop_
_entity.id
_entity.type
_entity.pdbx_description
1 polymer ?
#
loop_
_entity_poly.entity_id
_entity_poly.type
_entity_poly.pdbx_seq_one_letter_code
_entity_poly.pdbx_strand_id
1 'polypeptide(L)'
;MVDVVMDVWQANNNGVYDNIDNIYDHDCRVRVRIGKDGSYSYTTIMPAAYGGRNCLRPPHIHLRLAVPGYRTLVTQMYFAGNPLNGPNDCGCSFCGSGREVQQTQLDSSGRGRFDVVLTRAS
;
A
#
# COMPACT_ATOMS: atom_id res chain seq x y z
N MET A 1 -13.29 11.09 15.69
CA MET A 1 -11.95 11.45 15.21
C MET A 1 -12.03 12.74 14.40
N VAL A 2 -11.09 13.66 14.57
CA VAL A 2 -10.91 14.84 13.69
C VAL A 2 -10.36 14.36 12.34
N ASP A 3 -10.70 15.07 11.26
CA ASP A 3 -10.37 14.81 9.85
C ASP A 3 -9.02 14.10 9.61
N VAL A 4 -9.03 12.76 9.61
CA VAL A 4 -7.83 11.94 9.34
C VAL A 4 -7.76 11.69 7.84
N VAL A 5 -6.57 11.91 7.29
CA VAL A 5 -6.26 11.64 5.88
C VAL A 5 -5.14 10.61 5.81
N MET A 6 -5.33 9.63 4.94
CA MET A 6 -4.32 8.65 4.56
C MET A 6 -3.80 8.97 3.16
N ASP A 7 -2.49 9.12 3.03
CA ASP A 7 -1.83 9.20 1.72
C ASP A 7 -1.64 7.77 1.19
N VAL A 8 -2.04 7.54 -0.05
CA VAL A 8 -1.93 6.25 -0.74
C VAL A 8 -1.20 6.46 -2.07
N TRP A 9 -0.24 5.58 -2.38
CA TRP A 9 0.45 5.57 -3.67
C TRP A 9 0.88 4.16 -4.07
N GLN A 10 0.98 3.91 -5.37
CA GLN A 10 1.40 2.62 -5.93
C GLN A 10 2.00 2.81 -7.33
N ALA A 11 2.59 1.75 -7.88
CA ALA A 11 2.89 1.68 -9.30
C ALA A 11 1.61 1.41 -10.12
N ASN A 12 1.63 1.75 -11.40
CA ASN A 12 0.56 1.40 -12.33
C ASN A 12 0.59 -0.10 -12.71
N ASN A 13 -0.28 -0.50 -13.64
CA ASN A 13 -0.40 -1.88 -14.14
C ASN A 13 0.81 -2.34 -14.99
N ASN A 14 1.78 -1.47 -15.26
CA ASN A 14 3.05 -1.78 -15.91
C ASN A 14 4.24 -1.72 -14.94
N GLY A 15 4.01 -1.45 -13.65
CA GLY A 15 5.06 -1.37 -12.64
C GLY A 15 5.83 -0.04 -12.67
N VAL A 16 5.25 1.01 -13.25
CA VAL A 16 5.85 2.34 -13.37
C VAL A 16 5.20 3.30 -12.36
N TYR A 17 6.01 4.11 -11.69
CA TYR A 17 5.55 5.21 -10.84
C TYR A 17 5.56 6.53 -11.63
N ASP A 18 4.65 7.42 -11.27
CA ASP A 18 4.54 8.79 -11.82
C ASP A 18 5.81 9.65 -11.65
N ASN A 19 6.70 9.30 -10.71
CA ASN A 19 7.97 10.00 -10.53
C ASN A 19 9.08 9.51 -11.47
N ILE A 20 8.78 8.58 -12.37
CA ILE A 20 9.65 8.12 -13.45
C ILE A 20 9.30 8.94 -14.70
N ASP A 21 10.32 9.37 -15.45
CA ASP A 21 10.19 10.10 -16.72
C ASP A 21 9.63 11.54 -16.67
N ASN A 22 9.70 12.25 -15.52
CA ASN A 22 9.24 13.65 -15.37
C ASN A 22 7.75 13.88 -15.70
N ILE A 23 6.93 12.83 -15.70
CA ILE A 23 5.49 12.93 -15.89
C ILE A 23 4.86 13.26 -14.54
N TYR A 24 4.82 14.55 -14.19
CA TYR A 24 4.16 15.02 -12.95
C TYR A 24 2.63 14.98 -13.07
N ASP A 25 2.04 13.81 -13.34
CA ASP A 25 0.58 13.66 -13.47
C ASP A 25 -0.11 13.16 -12.19
N HIS A 26 0.67 12.81 -11.16
CA HIS A 26 0.18 12.22 -9.91
C HIS A 26 -0.62 10.92 -10.12
N ASP A 27 -0.32 10.16 -11.17
CA ASP A 27 -0.97 8.88 -11.44
C ASP A 27 -0.81 7.92 -10.26
N CYS A 28 -1.87 7.16 -9.99
CA CYS A 28 -1.92 6.18 -8.92
C CYS A 28 -1.61 6.73 -7.51
N ARG A 29 -1.89 8.02 -7.26
CA ARG A 29 -1.82 8.67 -5.95
C ARG A 29 -3.17 9.22 -5.50
N VAL A 30 -3.53 9.00 -4.24
CA VAL A 30 -4.79 9.52 -3.68
C VAL A 30 -4.65 9.83 -2.19
N ARG A 31 -5.40 10.84 -1.74
CA ARG A 31 -5.63 11.12 -0.32
C ARG A 31 -7.02 10.63 0.06
N VAL A 32 -7.08 9.65 0.96
CA VAL A 32 -8.32 9.01 1.40
C VAL A 32 -8.72 9.59 2.76
N ARG A 33 -9.93 10.14 2.86
CA ARG A 33 -10.50 10.58 4.14
C ARG A 33 -10.99 9.38 4.94
N ILE A 34 -10.66 9.35 6.22
CA ILE A 34 -11.08 8.28 7.13
C ILE A 34 -12.36 8.73 7.85
N GLY A 35 -13.37 7.85 7.84
CA GLY A 35 -14.65 8.05 8.53
C GLY A 35 -14.48 8.22 10.04
N LYS A 36 -15.50 8.78 10.69
CA LYS A 36 -15.48 8.99 12.15
C LYS A 36 -15.39 7.68 12.94
N ASP A 37 -15.83 6.58 12.34
CA ASP A 37 -15.77 5.20 12.83
C ASP A 37 -14.45 4.49 12.50
N GLY A 38 -13.51 5.16 11.81
CA GLY A 38 -12.23 4.59 11.38
C GLY A 38 -12.28 3.89 10.02
N SER A 39 -13.44 3.84 9.36
CA SER A 39 -13.59 3.19 8.06
C SER A 39 -12.96 4.01 6.92
N TYR A 40 -12.50 3.33 5.88
CA TYR A 40 -12.07 3.95 4.63
C TYR A 40 -12.33 3.02 3.45
N SER A 41 -12.40 3.61 2.26
CA SER A 41 -12.50 2.87 1.00
C SER A 41 -11.89 3.69 -0.12
N TYR A 42 -11.18 3.04 -1.03
CA TYR A 42 -10.79 3.62 -2.31
C TYR A 42 -10.74 2.50 -3.36
N THR A 43 -10.91 2.89 -4.62
CA THR A 43 -10.84 1.98 -5.77
C THR A 43 -9.64 2.38 -6.61
N THR A 44 -8.88 1.40 -7.07
CA THR A 44 -7.67 1.59 -7.87
C THR A 44 -7.52 0.42 -8.85
N ILE A 45 -6.58 0.54 -9.77
CA ILE A 45 -6.12 -0.57 -10.60
C ILE A 45 -5.19 -1.51 -9.80
N MET A 46 -5.11 -2.77 -10.22
CA MET A 46 -4.12 -3.70 -9.67
C MET A 46 -2.70 -3.24 -10.07
N PRO A 47 -1.81 -2.94 -9.12
CA PRO A 47 -0.42 -2.63 -9.46
C PRO A 47 0.27 -3.86 -10.04
N ALA A 48 1.21 -3.67 -10.95
CA ALA A 48 2.13 -4.74 -11.32
C ALA A 48 3.32 -4.82 -10.35
N ALA A 49 4.04 -5.94 -10.40
CA ALA A 49 5.37 -6.03 -9.80
C ALA A 49 6.28 -4.98 -10.45
N TYR A 50 7.17 -4.38 -9.67
CA TYR A 50 8.16 -3.43 -10.20
C TYR A 50 9.55 -3.72 -9.67
N GLY A 51 10.55 -3.27 -10.42
CA GLY A 51 11.96 -3.42 -10.08
C GLY A 51 12.80 -3.72 -11.31
N GLY A 52 14.06 -4.08 -11.08
CA GLY A 52 14.98 -4.47 -12.15
C GLY A 52 14.82 -5.92 -12.57
N ARG A 53 15.43 -6.30 -13.70
CA ARG A 53 15.39 -7.66 -14.27
C ARG A 53 15.68 -8.78 -13.26
N ASN A 54 16.58 -8.53 -12.30
CA ASN A 54 17.03 -9.52 -11.31
C ASN A 54 16.41 -9.30 -9.93
N CYS A 55 15.60 -8.24 -9.77
CA CYS A 55 14.96 -7.97 -8.51
C CYS A 55 13.63 -7.27 -8.71
N LEU A 56 12.54 -8.04 -8.52
CA LEU A 56 11.17 -7.58 -8.52
C LEU A 56 10.61 -7.54 -7.11
N ARG A 57 9.85 -6.49 -6.84
CA ARG A 57 8.99 -6.41 -5.66
C ARG A 57 7.60 -6.93 -6.01
N PRO A 58 6.92 -7.63 -5.09
CA PRO A 58 5.53 -8.04 -5.28
C PRO A 58 4.64 -6.81 -5.55
N PRO A 59 3.51 -6.95 -6.26
CA PRO A 59 2.48 -5.92 -6.29
C PRO A 59 2.12 -5.45 -4.88
N HIS A 60 2.14 -4.14 -4.65
CA HIS A 60 1.80 -3.57 -3.34
C HIS A 60 1.27 -2.14 -3.46
N ILE A 61 0.62 -1.72 -2.39
CA ILE A 61 0.12 -0.37 -2.22
C ILE A 61 0.73 0.23 -0.97
N HIS A 62 1.31 1.41 -1.09
CA HIS A 62 1.86 2.14 0.03
C HIS A 62 0.77 2.95 0.73
N LEU A 63 0.86 3.03 2.06
CA LEU A 63 -0.02 3.81 2.90
C LEU A 63 0.81 4.65 3.88
N ARG A 64 0.41 5.90 4.08
CA ARG A 64 0.95 6.78 5.12
C ARG A 64 -0.18 7.44 5.88
N LEU A 65 -0.13 7.34 7.21
CA LEU A 65 -1.08 7.99 8.11
C LEU A 65 -0.33 8.78 9.17
N ALA A 66 -0.70 10.05 9.31
CA ALA A 66 -0.25 10.92 10.39
C ALA A 66 -1.48 11.40 11.18
N VAL A 67 -1.69 10.84 12.37
CA VAL A 67 -2.84 11.14 13.22
C VAL A 67 -2.35 11.79 14.52
N PRO A 68 -2.87 12.95 14.93
CA PRO A 68 -2.48 13.57 16.20
C PRO A 68 -2.62 12.60 17.39
N GLY A 69 -1.57 12.51 18.22
CA GLY A 69 -1.52 11.59 19.36
C GLY A 69 -1.11 10.15 19.02
N TYR A 70 -0.78 9.85 17.78
CA TYR A 70 -0.27 8.54 17.33
C TYR A 70 1.07 8.69 16.62
N ARG A 71 1.86 7.61 16.61
CA ARG A 71 3.06 7.53 15.79
C ARG A 71 2.65 7.51 14.31
N THR A 72 3.32 8.34 13.50
CA THR A 72 3.17 8.29 12.04
C THR A 72 3.51 6.89 11.54
N LEU A 73 2.60 6.32 10.75
CA LEU A 73 2.82 5.02 10.12
C LEU A 73 3.08 5.24 8.63
N VAL A 74 4.14 4.63 8.11
CA VAL A 74 4.36 4.39 6.69
C VAL A 74 4.51 2.89 6.52
N THR A 75 3.67 2.29 5.68
CA THR A 75 3.62 0.84 5.50
C THR A 75 3.22 0.46 4.08
N GLN A 76 3.15 -0.84 3.81
CA GLN A 76 2.76 -1.42 2.54
C GLN A 76 1.72 -2.51 2.78
N MET A 77 0.77 -2.62 1.86
CA MET A 77 -0.18 -3.72 1.76
C MET A 77 0.13 -4.54 0.51
N TYR A 78 0.12 -5.86 0.65
CA TYR A 78 0.40 -6.84 -0.40
C TYR A 78 -0.83 -7.69 -0.68
N PHE A 79 -0.77 -8.51 -1.71
CA PHE A 79 -1.85 -9.41 -2.10
C PHE A 79 -1.53 -10.84 -1.69
N ALA A 80 -2.47 -11.49 -1.01
CA ALA A 80 -2.32 -12.86 -0.53
C ALA A 80 -2.08 -13.84 -1.69
N GLY A 81 -1.17 -14.80 -1.47
CA GLY A 81 -0.83 -15.83 -2.46
C GLY A 81 0.06 -15.36 -3.61
N ASN A 82 0.51 -14.10 -3.63
CA ASN A 82 1.44 -13.66 -4.68
C ASN A 82 2.80 -14.39 -4.57
N PRO A 83 3.32 -14.99 -5.65
CA PRO A 83 4.58 -15.74 -5.61
C PRO A 83 5.81 -14.91 -5.24
N LEU A 84 5.77 -13.58 -5.40
CA LEU A 84 6.86 -12.68 -5.04
C LEU A 84 6.85 -12.28 -3.55
N ASN A 85 5.88 -12.70 -2.76
CA ASN A 85 5.85 -12.39 -1.34
C ASN A 85 6.95 -13.13 -0.56
N GLY A 86 7.27 -12.61 0.63
CA GLY A 86 8.18 -13.24 1.57
C GLY A 86 9.62 -13.28 1.05
N PRO A 87 10.27 -14.45 0.97
CA PRO A 87 11.68 -14.54 0.56
C PRO A 87 11.94 -14.09 -0.88
N ASN A 88 10.88 -13.95 -1.70
CA ASN A 88 10.98 -13.53 -3.09
C ASN A 88 10.86 -11.99 -3.27
N ASP A 89 10.56 -11.23 -2.22
CA ASP A 89 10.60 -9.76 -2.23
C ASP A 89 12.03 -9.28 -2.02
N CYS A 90 12.82 -9.38 -3.08
CA CYS A 90 14.25 -9.05 -3.07
C CYS A 90 14.54 -7.56 -2.81
N GLY A 91 13.56 -6.68 -3.02
CA GLY A 91 13.75 -5.23 -2.95
C GLY A 91 13.55 -4.65 -1.56
N CYS A 92 13.00 -5.44 -0.62
CA CYS A 92 12.83 -4.98 0.75
C CYS A 92 12.71 -6.10 1.79
N SER A 93 13.83 -6.45 2.43
CA SER A 93 13.88 -7.50 3.45
C SER A 93 13.08 -7.19 4.73
N PHE A 94 12.74 -5.93 5.00
CA PHE A 94 12.01 -5.50 6.18
C PHE A 94 10.57 -5.06 5.91
N CYS A 95 10.14 -5.04 4.64
CA CYS A 95 8.81 -4.55 4.29
C CYS A 95 7.70 -5.58 4.52
N GLY A 96 8.01 -6.78 5.01
CA GLY A 96 7.01 -7.68 5.60
C GLY A 96 6.04 -8.33 4.61
N SER A 97 6.36 -8.43 3.32
CA SER A 97 5.49 -9.04 2.31
C SER A 97 5.13 -10.49 2.58
N GLY A 98 5.94 -11.22 3.36
CA GLY A 98 5.64 -12.58 3.82
C GLY A 98 4.75 -12.67 5.06
N ARG A 99 4.35 -11.55 5.66
CA ARG A 99 3.51 -11.53 6.87
C ARG A 99 2.05 -11.42 6.46
N GLU A 100 1.22 -12.35 6.92
CA GLU A 100 -0.22 -12.37 6.63
C GLU A 100 -0.92 -11.06 7.02
N VAL A 101 -0.52 -10.44 8.13
CA VAL A 101 -1.06 -9.14 8.59
C VAL A 101 -0.75 -7.97 7.64
N GLN A 102 0.17 -8.12 6.69
CA GLN A 102 0.43 -7.13 5.63
C GLN A 102 -0.22 -7.49 4.30
N GLN A 103 -0.97 -8.59 4.22
CA GLN A 103 -1.59 -9.06 3.00
C GLN A 103 -3.11 -8.84 3.05
N THR A 104 -3.70 -8.58 1.89
CA THR A 104 -5.14 -8.61 1.68
C THR A 104 -5.49 -9.76 0.73
N GLN A 105 -6.59 -10.45 1.03
CA GLN A 105 -7.21 -11.40 0.11
C GLN A 105 -8.30 -10.66 -0.68
N LEU A 106 -8.26 -10.81 -2.01
CA LEU A 106 -9.30 -10.28 -2.88
C LEU A 106 -10.37 -11.35 -3.09
N ASP A 107 -11.64 -10.93 -3.08
CA ASP A 107 -12.76 -11.74 -3.54
C ASP A 107 -12.83 -11.80 -5.08
N SER A 108 -13.81 -12.53 -5.61
CA SER A 108 -14.02 -12.67 -7.06
C SER A 108 -14.39 -11.35 -7.77
N SER A 109 -14.77 -10.32 -7.01
CA SER A 109 -15.05 -8.97 -7.52
C SER A 109 -13.83 -8.04 -7.45
N GLY A 110 -12.70 -8.53 -6.93
CA GLY A 110 -11.48 -7.76 -6.73
C GLY A 110 -11.49 -6.89 -5.47
N ARG A 111 -12.43 -7.11 -4.53
CA ARG A 111 -12.48 -6.37 -3.26
C ARG A 111 -11.68 -7.07 -2.19
N GLY A 112 -10.90 -6.31 -1.43
CA GLY A 112 -10.16 -6.78 -0.27
C GLY A 112 -10.38 -5.88 0.94
N ARG A 113 -9.97 -6.38 2.11
CA ARG A 113 -9.95 -5.61 3.36
C ARG A 113 -8.53 -5.54 3.88
N PHE A 114 -8.15 -4.37 4.38
CA PHE A 114 -6.88 -4.15 5.05
C PHE A 114 -7.12 -3.25 6.25
N ASP A 115 -6.79 -3.72 7.45
CA ASP A 115 -6.98 -2.96 8.68
C ASP A 115 -5.64 -2.33 9.09
N VAL A 116 -5.67 -1.04 9.40
CA VAL A 116 -4.49 -0.29 9.85
C VAL A 116 -4.60 0.03 11.33
N VAL A 117 -3.61 -0.41 12.11
CA VAL A 117 -3.56 -0.19 13.57
C VAL A 117 -2.43 0.77 13.91
N LEU A 118 -2.76 1.89 14.56
CA LEU A 118 -1.78 2.89 14.98
C LEU A 118 -1.40 2.75 16.45
N THR A 119 -0.12 2.97 16.75
CA THR A 119 0.39 3.02 18.12
C THR A 119 0.34 4.45 18.65
N ARG A 120 -0.10 4.65 19.90
CA ARG A 120 -0.11 6.00 20.52
C ARG A 120 1.31 6.57 20.59
N ALA A 121 1.42 7.88 20.38
CA ALA A 121 2.63 8.60 20.73
C ALA A 121 2.75 8.62 22.28
N SER A 122 3.94 8.29 22.77
CA SER A 122 4.29 8.34 24.19
C SER A 122 4.37 9.78 24.68
#